data_AF-A0A7Y5RUV9-F1
#
_entry.id   AF-A0A7Y5RUV9-F1
#
_cell.length_a   1.000
_cell.length_b   1.000
_cell.length_c   1.000
_cell.angle_alpha   90.00
_cell.angle_beta   90.00
_cell.angle_gamma   90.00
#
_symmetry.space_group_name_H-M   'P 1'
#
loop_
_entity.id
_entity.type
_entity.pdbx_description
1 polymer ?
#
loop_
_entity_poly.entity_id
_entity_poly.type
_entity_poly.pdbx_seq_one_letter_code
_entity_poly.pdbx_strand_id
1 'polypeptide(L)'
;MYRISYGVPKTSRRKSRNLPAKQPLQRSEYQGLARLLQERADELGLSVRVLAKRLKRPRTTVHKSLTGQRRLDPIEFLDWCEALELDDPLAVIKPLRRR
;
A
#
# COMPACT_ATOMS: atom_id res chain seq x y z
N MET A 1 -48.15 -31.63 -7.36
CA MET A 1 -47.74 -30.65 -6.33
C MET A 1 -46.79 -29.64 -6.96
N TYR A 2 -47.01 -28.36 -6.68
CA TYR A 2 -46.44 -27.22 -7.42
C TYR A 2 -44.92 -27.04 -7.24
N ARG A 3 -44.28 -26.67 -8.35
CA ARG A 3 -42.87 -26.31 -8.54
C ARG A 3 -42.70 -24.83 -8.21
N ILE A 4 -41.86 -24.46 -7.24
CA ILE A 4 -41.45 -23.05 -7.05
C ILE A 4 -39.94 -22.98 -7.22
N SER A 5 -39.54 -22.61 -8.43
CA SER A 5 -38.16 -22.27 -8.79
C SER A 5 -37.91 -20.82 -8.38
N TYR A 6 -37.19 -20.59 -7.28
CA TYR A 6 -36.70 -19.26 -6.93
C TYR A 6 -35.54 -18.89 -7.86
N GLY A 7 -35.87 -18.23 -8.98
CA GLY A 7 -34.88 -17.57 -9.83
C GLY A 7 -34.30 -16.35 -9.11
N VAL A 8 -33.11 -16.48 -8.54
CA VAL A 8 -32.33 -15.32 -8.10
C VAL A 8 -31.89 -14.57 -9.37
N PRO A 9 -32.23 -13.28 -9.55
CA PRO A 9 -31.76 -12.53 -10.70
C PRO A 9 -30.22 -12.46 -10.63
N LYS A 10 -29.55 -13.00 -11.66
CA LYS A 10 -28.11 -12.81 -11.86
C LYS A 10 -27.87 -11.32 -11.97
N THR A 11 -27.39 -10.70 -10.89
CA THR A 11 -26.99 -9.30 -10.88
C THR A 11 -26.03 -9.10 -12.04
N SER A 12 -26.43 -8.29 -13.01
CA SER A 12 -25.58 -7.95 -14.14
C SER A 12 -24.28 -7.39 -13.58
N ARG A 13 -23.16 -8.02 -13.93
CA ARG A 13 -21.83 -7.42 -13.72
C ARG A 13 -21.90 -6.07 -14.42
N ARG A 14 -22.05 -4.98 -13.66
CA ARG A 14 -21.82 -3.63 -14.19
C ARG A 14 -20.46 -3.69 -14.86
N LYS A 15 -20.44 -3.51 -16.19
CA LYS A 15 -19.24 -3.33 -17.00
C LYS A 15 -18.33 -2.41 -16.19
N SER A 16 -17.18 -2.93 -15.76
CA SER A 16 -16.19 -2.14 -15.03
C SER A 16 -15.96 -0.88 -15.86
N ARG A 17 -16.40 0.28 -15.36
CA ARG A 17 -16.01 1.54 -15.98
C ARG A 17 -14.49 1.49 -16.02
N ASN A 18 -13.89 1.79 -17.17
CA ASN A 18 -12.46 2.07 -17.29
C ASN A 18 -12.16 3.30 -16.41
N LEU A 19 -12.09 3.10 -15.10
CA LEU A 19 -11.61 4.08 -14.16
C LEU A 19 -10.11 4.21 -14.45
N PRO A 20 -9.60 5.42 -14.65
CA PRO A 20 -8.17 5.61 -14.81
C PRO A 20 -7.45 4.98 -13.62
N ALA A 21 -6.30 4.35 -13.87
CA ALA A 21 -5.45 3.84 -12.80
C ALA A 21 -5.28 4.96 -11.76
N LYS A 22 -5.47 4.61 -10.48
CA LYS A 22 -5.42 5.59 -9.39
C LYS A 22 -4.08 6.34 -9.50
N GLN A 23 -4.15 7.67 -9.69
CA GLN A 23 -2.95 8.46 -9.91
C GLN A 23 -1.98 8.31 -8.72
N PRO A 24 -0.68 8.10 -8.98
CA PRO A 24 0.32 8.07 -7.93
C PRO A 24 0.37 9.42 -7.21
N LEU A 25 0.89 9.42 -5.98
CA LEU A 25 1.02 10.64 -5.20
C LEU A 25 1.95 11.62 -5.92
N GLN A 26 1.42 12.76 -6.34
CA GLN A 26 2.17 13.71 -7.18
C GLN A 26 3.24 14.51 -6.41
N ARG A 27 3.20 14.53 -5.08
CA ARG A 27 4.19 15.24 -4.26
C ARG A 27 5.48 14.43 -4.17
N SER A 28 6.60 15.06 -4.52
CA SER A 28 7.94 14.45 -4.58
C SER A 28 8.37 13.81 -3.28
N GLU A 29 7.95 14.34 -2.13
CA GLU A 29 8.33 13.82 -0.81
C GLU A 29 7.72 12.44 -0.53
N TYR A 30 6.48 12.21 -0.98
CA TYR A 30 5.83 10.91 -0.82
C TYR A 30 6.45 9.86 -1.75
N GLN A 31 6.88 10.26 -2.94
CA GLN A 31 7.63 9.38 -3.83
C GLN A 31 9.02 9.07 -3.26
N GLY A 32 9.68 10.07 -2.67
CA GLY A 32 10.95 9.89 -1.97
C GLY A 32 10.83 8.93 -0.79
N LEU A 33 9.78 9.07 0.04
CA LEU A 33 9.52 8.13 1.12
C LEU A 33 9.27 6.71 0.60
N ALA A 34 8.41 6.56 -0.41
CA ALA A 34 8.10 5.25 -0.99
C ALA A 34 9.35 4.57 -1.54
N ARG A 35 10.20 5.33 -2.24
CA ARG A 35 11.47 4.86 -2.76
C ARG A 35 12.43 4.41 -1.65
N LEU A 36 12.58 5.20 -0.59
CA LEU A 36 13.42 4.85 0.56
C LEU A 36 12.96 3.54 1.21
N LEU A 37 11.65 3.40 1.45
CA LEU A 37 11.09 2.18 2.05
C LEU A 37 11.26 0.95 1.14
N GLN A 38 11.16 1.14 -0.17
CA GLN A 38 11.40 0.08 -1.16
C GLN A 38 12.87 -0.34 -1.19
N GLU A 39 13.79 0.61 -1.29
CA GLU A 39 15.24 0.35 -1.25
C GLU A 39 15.63 -0.39 0.03
N ARG A 40 15.11 0.05 1.18
CA ARG A 40 15.36 -0.64 2.45
C ARG A 40 14.78 -2.05 2.50
N ALA A 41 13.58 -2.26 1.95
CA ALA A 41 12.98 -3.60 1.88
C ALA A 41 13.82 -4.54 1.00
N ASP A 42 14.38 -4.02 -0.10
CA ASP A 42 15.23 -4.77 -1.01
C ASP A 42 16.58 -5.11 -0.36
N GLU A 43 17.19 -4.19 0.38
CA GLU A 43 18.40 -4.46 1.20
C GLU A 43 18.20 -5.60 2.21
N LEU A 44 17.03 -5.66 2.83
CA LEU A 44 16.67 -6.72 3.78
C LEU A 44 16.19 -8.02 3.09
N GLY A 45 16.13 -8.05 1.75
CA GLY A 45 15.62 -9.19 0.98
C GLY A 45 14.15 -9.51 1.25
N LEU A 46 13.34 -8.52 1.65
CA LEU A 46 11.95 -8.72 2.04
C LEU A 46 11.00 -8.60 0.86
N SER A 47 10.37 -9.72 0.49
CA SER A 47 9.25 -9.67 -0.44
C SER A 47 8.05 -8.91 0.16
N VAL A 48 7.21 -8.30 -0.70
CA VAL A 48 5.94 -7.66 -0.29
C VAL A 48 5.05 -8.61 0.53
N ARG A 49 5.10 -9.92 0.26
CA ARG A 49 4.35 -10.93 1.03
C ARG A 49 4.86 -11.04 2.47
N VAL A 50 6.18 -11.02 2.67
CA VAL A 50 6.80 -11.09 3.99
C VAL A 50 6.54 -9.78 4.75
N LEU A 51 6.75 -8.64 4.09
CA LEU A 51 6.52 -7.33 4.70
C LEU A 51 5.04 -7.13 5.12
N ALA A 52 4.09 -7.60 4.31
CA ALA A 52 2.67 -7.62 4.67
C ALA A 52 2.35 -8.44 5.92
N LYS A 53 3.06 -9.57 6.13
CA LYS A 53 2.93 -10.35 7.36
C LYS A 53 3.53 -9.60 8.56
N ARG A 54 4.72 -9.00 8.42
CA ARG A 54 5.37 -8.20 9.48
C ARG A 54 4.46 -7.05 9.93
N LEU A 55 3.93 -6.30 8.98
CA LEU A 55 3.04 -5.17 9.22
C LEU A 55 1.61 -5.54 9.64
N LYS A 56 1.24 -6.83 9.56
CA LYS A 56 -0.15 -7.30 9.74
C LYS A 56 -1.16 -6.54 8.86
N ARG A 57 -0.77 -6.23 7.62
CA ARG A 57 -1.60 -5.49 6.64
C ARG A 57 -1.84 -6.30 5.36
N PRO A 58 -2.91 -6.01 4.59
CA PRO A 58 -3.12 -6.63 3.29
C PRO A 58 -1.96 -6.36 2.32
N ARG A 59 -1.58 -7.38 1.52
CA ARG A 59 -0.51 -7.28 0.51
C ARG A 59 -0.71 -6.10 -0.45
N THR A 60 -1.96 -5.83 -0.83
CA THR A 60 -2.33 -4.72 -1.72
C THR A 60 -2.07 -3.35 -1.08
N THR A 61 -2.30 -3.23 0.23
CA THR A 61 -1.99 -2.02 1.00
C THR A 61 -0.48 -1.78 1.01
N VAL A 62 0.31 -2.81 1.33
CA VAL A 62 1.78 -2.73 1.36
C VAL A 62 2.35 -2.36 -0.01
N HIS A 63 1.91 -3.05 -1.06
CA HIS A 63 2.34 -2.73 -2.42
C HIS A 63 2.03 -1.28 -2.82
N LYS A 64 0.84 -0.77 -2.47
CA LYS A 64 0.46 0.61 -2.80
C LYS A 64 1.26 1.65 -2.01
N SER A 65 1.68 1.34 -0.78
CA SER A 65 2.59 2.20 -0.02
C SER A 65 3.98 2.23 -0.64
N LEU A 66 4.56 1.06 -0.95
CA LEU A 66 5.90 0.94 -1.59
C LEU A 66 5.99 1.62 -2.96
N THR A 67 4.89 1.61 -3.71
CA THR A 67 4.80 2.23 -5.04
C THR A 67 4.34 3.69 -5.00
N GLY A 68 4.19 4.29 -3.82
CA GLY A 68 3.78 5.70 -3.68
C GLY A 68 2.36 5.99 -4.18
N GLN A 69 1.48 4.98 -4.28
CA GLN A 69 0.06 5.12 -4.63
C GLN A 69 -0.83 5.35 -3.39
N ARG A 70 -0.26 5.18 -2.20
CA ARG A 70 -0.92 5.34 -0.90
C ARG A 70 -0.02 6.11 0.05
N ARG A 71 -0.61 7.05 0.80
CA ARG A 71 0.06 7.77 1.87
C ARG A 71 0.11 6.90 3.12
N LEU A 72 1.23 6.95 3.83
CA LEU A 72 1.32 6.46 5.20
C LEU A 72 0.92 7.61 6.13
N ASP A 73 0.05 7.33 7.09
CA ASP A 73 -0.09 8.23 8.24
C ASP A 73 1.11 8.06 9.19
N PRO A 74 1.31 8.96 10.18
CA PRO A 74 2.48 8.89 11.05
C PRO A 74 2.59 7.59 11.86
N ILE A 75 1.48 6.99 12.29
CA ILE A 75 1.51 5.74 13.07
C ILE A 75 1.85 4.56 12.16
N GLU A 76 1.24 4.50 10.99
CA GLU A 76 1.67 3.53 9.98
C GLU A 76 3.14 3.71 9.62
N PHE A 77 3.64 4.93 9.48
CA PHE A 77 5.06 5.16 9.21
C PHE A 77 5.96 4.58 10.31
N LEU A 78 5.57 4.66 11.59
CA LEU A 78 6.30 4.02 12.68
C LEU A 78 6.28 2.49 12.58
N ASP A 79 5.12 1.88 12.27
CA ASP A 79 5.01 0.43 12.02
C ASP A 79 5.98 0.00 10.89
N TRP A 80 6.12 0.85 9.86
CA TRP A 80 7.03 0.60 8.74
C TRP A 80 8.50 0.72 9.13
N CYS A 81 8.84 1.68 9.99
CA CYS A 81 10.20 1.82 10.49
C CYS A 81 10.62 0.57 11.29
N GLU A 82 9.75 0.09 12.17
CA GLU A 82 9.99 -1.14 12.94
C GLU A 82 10.13 -2.37 12.02
N ALA A 83 9.21 -2.52 11.05
CA ALA A 83 9.23 -3.68 10.15
C ALA A 83 10.46 -3.74 9.21
N LEU A 84 11.08 -2.58 8.96
CA LEU A 84 12.23 -2.37 8.08
C LEU A 84 13.54 -2.07 8.83
N GLU A 85 13.58 -2.28 10.14
CA GLU A 85 14.79 -2.12 10.95
C GLU A 85 15.40 -0.72 10.75
N LEU A 86 14.54 0.31 10.86
CA LEU A 86 14.88 1.73 10.82
C LEU A 86 14.69 2.33 12.21
N ASP A 87 15.79 2.46 12.95
CA ASP A 87 15.76 2.83 14.38
C ASP A 87 15.48 4.32 14.63
N ASP A 88 15.73 5.19 13.65
CA ASP A 88 15.48 6.63 13.75
C ASP A 88 14.49 7.11 12.67
N PRO A 89 13.17 7.11 12.96
CA PRO A 89 12.15 7.59 12.03
C PRO A 89 12.33 9.06 11.63
N LEU A 90 12.94 9.90 12.49
CA LEU A 90 13.18 11.30 12.16
C LEU A 90 14.32 11.44 11.15
N ALA A 91 15.39 10.66 11.30
CA ALA A 91 16.47 10.61 10.31
C ALA A 91 15.97 10.14 8.94
N VAL A 92 15.01 9.22 8.89
CA VAL A 92 14.39 8.74 7.64
C VAL A 92 13.67 9.85 6.88
N ILE A 93 12.89 10.69 7.56
CA ILE A 93 12.08 11.73 6.89
C ILE A 93 12.78 13.09 6.77
N LYS A 94 13.84 13.34 7.55
CA LYS A 94 14.57 14.62 7.53
C LYS A 94 15.09 15.01 6.13
N PRO A 95 15.63 14.10 5.31
CA PRO A 95 16.05 14.41 3.93
C PRO A 95 14.90 14.76 2.99
N LEU A 96 13.66 14.36 3.32
CA LEU A 96 12.48 14.58 2.50
C LEU A 96 11.85 15.97 2.71
N ARG A 97 12.38 16.77 3.66
CA ARG A 97 11.89 18.13 3.92
C ARG A 97 12.10 19.01 2.68
N ARG A 98 11.07 19.75 2.29
CA ARG A 98 11.22 20.85 1.32
C ARG A 98 12.24 21.84 1.86
N ARG A 99 13.19 22.23 1.02
CA ARG A 99 13.97 23.45 1.19
C ARG A 99 13.12 24.64 0.80
#